data_AF-A0A2X2JXP4-F1
#
_entry.id   AF-A0A2X2JXP4-F1
#
_cell.length_a   1.000
_cell.length_b   1.000
_cell.length_c   1.000
_cell.angle_alpha   90.00
_cell.angle_beta   90.00
_cell.angle_gamma   90.00
#
_symmetry.space_group_name_H-M   'P 1'
#
loop_
_entity.id
_entity.type
_entity.pdbx_description
1 polymer ?
#
loop_
_entity_poly.entity_id
_entity_poly.type
_entity_poly.pdbx_seq_one_letter_code
_entity_poly.pdbx_strand_id
1 'polypeptide(L)' 'MLAHTNELVIQPSSSLLHVPVSLDDETLDTSVGEGLSFATEKLDELDALRRLFNQNDSVKYDKLKARYERFQNQSFKTRL' A
#
# COMPACT_ATOMS: atom_id res chain seq x y z
N MET A 1 29.52 -8.90 -4.81
CA MET A 1 28.15 -9.25 -4.36
C MET A 1 27.66 -8.08 -3.55
N LEU A 2 26.68 -7.31 -4.04
CA LEU A 2 26.37 -5.95 -3.61
C LEU A 2 25.94 -5.91 -2.12
N ALA A 3 26.83 -5.38 -1.27
CA ALA A 3 26.70 -5.31 0.17
C ALA A 3 26.02 -3.99 0.63
N HIS A 4 24.81 -3.71 0.13
CA HIS A 4 24.11 -2.44 0.42
C HIS A 4 22.76 -2.60 1.13
N THR A 5 22.38 -3.81 1.55
CA THR A 5 21.08 -4.04 2.21
C THR A 5 20.91 -3.26 3.52
N ASN A 6 22.01 -2.89 4.20
CA ASN A 6 21.95 -2.10 5.44
C ASN A 6 21.67 -0.60 5.23
N GLU A 7 21.60 -0.12 3.97
CA GLU A 7 21.37 1.30 3.65
C GLU A 7 20.11 1.52 2.80
N LEU A 8 19.16 0.59 2.85
CA LEU A 8 17.88 0.75 2.15
C LEU A 8 16.86 1.47 3.03
N VAL A 9 16.57 2.73 2.68
CA VAL A 9 15.46 3.50 3.27
C VAL A 9 14.28 3.52 2.30
N ILE A 10 13.15 2.99 2.76
CA ILE A 10 11.88 3.06 2.04
C ILE A 10 11.06 4.18 2.67
N GLN A 11 10.61 5.14 1.86
CA GLN A 11 9.83 6.29 2.28
C GLN A 11 8.66 6.55 1.31
N PRO A 12 7.62 7.27 1.73
CA PRO A 12 6.63 7.80 0.79
C PRO A 12 7.29 8.75 -0.21
N SER A 13 6.72 8.87 -1.41
CA SER A 13 7.20 9.83 -2.41
C SER A 13 6.96 11.30 -2.03
N SER A 14 6.05 11.57 -1.11
CA SER A 14 5.63 12.91 -0.70
C SER A 14 5.12 12.93 0.75
N SER A 15 5.08 14.12 1.36
CA SER A 15 4.65 14.32 2.76
C SER A 15 3.22 13.82 2.99
N LEU A 16 2.92 13.01 4.00
CA LEU A 16 1.54 12.52 4.21
C LEU A 16 0.51 13.61 4.58
N LEU A 17 0.93 14.87 4.79
CA LEU A 17 0.05 15.99 5.09
C LEU A 17 -0.87 16.42 3.92
N HIS A 18 -0.56 16.03 2.68
CA HIS A 18 -1.40 16.39 1.51
C HIS A 18 -2.44 15.33 1.14
N VAL A 19 -2.46 14.20 1.84
CA VAL A 19 -3.49 13.17 1.68
C VAL A 19 -4.42 13.16 2.89
N PRO A 20 -5.67 12.70 2.75
CA PRO A 20 -6.54 12.51 3.90
C PRO A 20 -5.94 11.50 4.89
N VAL A 21 -6.46 11.46 6.12
CA VAL A 21 -5.82 10.74 7.23
C VAL A 21 -6.04 9.22 7.14
N SER A 22 -7.29 8.77 7.00
CA SER A 22 -7.63 7.34 6.95
C SER A 22 -8.91 7.10 6.17
N LEU A 23 -9.02 5.93 5.54
CA LEU A 23 -10.22 5.49 4.85
C LEU A 23 -11.32 4.99 5.81
N ASP A 24 -11.00 4.73 7.08
CA ASP A 24 -11.94 4.15 8.06
C ASP A 24 -13.13 5.06 8.35
N ASP A 25 -12.96 6.38 8.20
CA ASP A 25 -14.01 7.39 8.41
C ASP A 25 -14.82 7.71 7.15
N GLU A 26 -14.48 7.12 6.00
CA GLU A 26 -15.10 7.43 4.71
C GLU A 26 -16.18 6.41 4.33
N THR A 27 -17.31 6.88 3.80
CA THR A 27 -18.36 6.00 3.25
C THR A 27 -18.15 5.83 1.76
N LEU A 28 -17.34 4.84 1.39
CA LEU A 28 -17.00 4.54 -0.01
C LEU A 28 -17.53 3.17 -0.42
N ASP A 29 -17.85 3.02 -1.72
CA ASP A 29 -18.08 1.71 -2.29
C ASP A 29 -16.81 0.86 -2.12
N THR A 30 -16.98 -0.42 -1.76
CA THR A 30 -15.88 -1.35 -1.48
C THR A 30 -14.87 -1.40 -2.63
N SER A 31 -15.33 -1.30 -3.88
CA SER A 31 -14.46 -1.32 -5.06
C SER A 31 -13.57 -0.07 -5.17
N VAL A 32 -14.09 1.09 -4.75
CA VAL A 32 -13.36 2.35 -4.72
C VAL A 32 -12.37 2.37 -3.56
N GLY A 33 -12.80 1.91 -2.38
CA GLY A 33 -11.94 1.81 -1.19
C GLY A 33 -10.73 0.90 -1.40
N GLU A 34 -10.87 -0.20 -2.15
CA GLU A 34 -9.75 -1.09 -2.49
C GLU A 34 -8.66 -0.45 -3.36
N GLY A 35 -9.02 0.60 -4.12
CA GLY A 35 -8.10 1.35 -4.98
C GLY A 35 -7.46 2.58 -4.32
N LEU A 36 -7.87 2.93 -3.10
CA LEU A 36 -7.39 4.10 -2.39
C LEU A 36 -6.41 3.72 -1.26
N SER A 37 -5.55 4.66 -0.93
CA SER A 37 -4.56 4.52 0.14
C SER A 37 -4.25 5.92 0.69
N PHE A 38 -4.72 6.21 1.90
CA PHE A 38 -4.56 7.48 2.61
C PHE A 38 -3.34 7.41 3.54
N ALA A 39 -3.15 8.39 4.43
CA ALA A 39 -1.94 8.46 5.25
C ALA A 39 -1.70 7.19 6.07
N THR A 40 -2.72 6.70 6.78
CA THR A 40 -2.63 5.50 7.61
C THR A 40 -2.33 4.26 6.78
N GLU A 41 -2.98 4.08 5.62
CA GLU A 41 -2.76 2.91 4.76
C GLU A 41 -1.38 2.93 4.10
N LYS A 42 -0.87 4.11 3.74
CA LYS A 42 0.52 4.27 3.25
C LYS A 42 1.56 3.90 4.31
N LEU A 43 1.30 4.23 5.57
CA LEU A 43 2.16 3.79 6.68
C LEU A 43 2.06 2.27 6.89
N ASP A 44 0.87 1.71 6.73
CA ASP A 44 0.66 0.26 6.83
C ASP A 44 1.41 -0.52 5.73
N GLU A 45 1.41 0.02 4.50
CA GLU A 45 2.17 -0.47 3.34
C GLU A 45 3.68 -0.40 3.58
N LEU A 46 4.20 0.69 4.16
CA LEU A 46 5.61 0.81 4.53
C LEU A 46 6.02 -0.20 5.60
N ASP A 47 5.17 -0.44 6.60
CA ASP A 47 5.41 -1.48 7.61
C ASP A 47 5.44 -2.88 6.96
N ALA A 48 4.56 -3.15 5.98
CA ALA A 48 4.60 -4.40 5.24
C ALA A 48 5.91 -4.60 4.47
N LEU A 49 6.39 -3.56 3.78
CA LEU A 49 7.68 -3.61 3.08
C LEU A 49 8.86 -3.75 4.05
N ARG A 50 8.83 -3.03 5.18
CA ARG A 50 9.85 -3.14 6.22
C ARG A 50 9.95 -4.58 6.74
N ARG A 51 8.82 -5.24 7.02
CA ARG A 51 8.78 -6.64 7.47
C ARG A 51 9.27 -7.59 6.39
N LEU A 52 8.86 -7.38 5.14
CA LEU A 52 9.31 -8.19 4.02
C LEU A 52 10.84 -8.16 3.87
N PHE A 53 11.45 -6.98 3.90
CA PHE A 53 12.90 -6.85 3.69
C PHE A 53 13.73 -7.21 4.94
N ASN A 54 13.28 -6.87 6.15
CA ASN A 54 14.08 -7.06 7.36
C ASN A 54 13.81 -8.37 8.08
N GLN A 55 12.62 -8.95 7.91
CA GLN A 55 12.15 -10.12 8.66
C GLN A 55 11.78 -11.29 7.73
N ASN A 56 11.83 -11.09 6.40
CA ASN A 56 11.38 -12.06 5.41
C ASN A 56 9.92 -12.51 5.63
N ASP A 57 9.11 -11.63 6.22
CA ASP A 57 7.68 -11.84 6.48
C ASP A 57 6.85 -11.20 5.37
N SER A 58 6.28 -12.03 4.49
CA SER A 58 5.47 -11.59 3.37
C SER A 58 3.98 -11.51 3.68
N VAL A 59 3.50 -11.97 4.85
CA VAL A 59 2.07 -12.17 5.12
C VAL A 59 1.26 -10.89 4.90
N LYS A 60 1.77 -9.76 5.42
CA LYS A 60 1.12 -8.46 5.30
C LYS A 60 1.21 -7.92 3.87
N TYR A 61 2.35 -8.10 3.22
CA TYR A 61 2.57 -7.71 1.83
C TYR A 61 1.62 -8.46 0.89
N ASP A 62 1.49 -9.78 1.05
CA ASP A 62 0.65 -10.64 0.23
C ASP A 62 -0.84 -10.26 0.36
N LYS A 63 -1.28 -9.86 1.56
CA LYS A 63 -2.64 -9.33 1.79
C LYS A 63 -2.89 -8.04 1.01
N LEU A 64 -1.94 -7.10 1.06
CA LEU A 64 -2.03 -5.82 0.34
C LEU A 64 -1.94 -6.04 -1.18
N LYS A 65 -1.09 -6.95 -1.63
CA LYS A 65 -0.97 -7.36 -3.03
C LYS A 65 -2.28 -7.96 -3.55
N ALA A 66 -2.89 -8.87 -2.79
CA ALA A 66 -4.20 -9.44 -3.16
C ALA A 66 -5.29 -8.36 -3.24
N ARG A 67 -5.27 -7.35 -2.36
CA ARG A 67 -6.18 -6.19 -2.46
C ARG A 67 -5.96 -5.43 -3.77
N TYR A 68 -4.71 -5.14 -4.12
CA TYR A 68 -4.36 -4.47 -5.37
C TYR A 68 -4.77 -5.29 -6.60
N GLU A 69 -4.58 -6.62 -6.58
CA GLU A 69 -5.01 -7.51 -7.66
C GLU A 69 -6.53 -7.52 -7.84
N ARG A 70 -7.31 -7.51 -6.74
CA ARG A 70 -8.77 -7.37 -6.82
C ARG A 70 -9.17 -6.05 -7.47
N PHE A 71 -8.55 -4.94 -7.08
CA PHE A 71 -8.77 -3.64 -7.70
C PHE A 71 -8.40 -3.63 -9.20
N GLN A 72 -7.27 -4.23 -9.59
CA GLN A 72 -6.87 -4.31 -11.01
C GLN A 72 -7.83 -5.16 -11.86
N ASN A 73 -8.40 -6.21 -11.26
CA ASN A 73 -9.35 -7.10 -11.92
C ASN A 73 -10.78 -6.53 -11.94
N GLN A 74 -11.09 -5.51 -11.14
CA GLN A 74 -12.35 -4.80 -11.23
C GLN A 74 -12.39 -3.99 -12.53
N SER A 75 -13.42 -4.27 -13.35
CA SER A 75 -13.65 -3.67 -14.66
C SER A 75 -14.07 -2.19 -14.59
N PHE A 76 -13.20 -1.32 -14.06
CA PHE A 76 -13.28 0.11 -14.35
C PHE A 76 -12.53 0.47 -15.65
N LYS A 77 -11.62 -0.40 -16.11
CA LYS A 77 -10.80 -0.20 -17.33
C LYS A 77 -11.56 -0.27 -18.67
N THR A 78 -12.84 -0.65 -18.70
CA THR A 78 -13.63 -0.77 -19.95
C THR A 78 -14.45 0.49 -20.28
N ARG A 79 -14.22 1.62 -19.60
CA ARG A 79 -14.97 2.85 -19.90
C ARG A 79 -14.14 4.13 -19.71
N LEU A 80 -13.08 4.26 -20.50
CA LEU A 80 -12.57 5.54 -21.01
C LEU A 80 -12.21 5.34 -22.49
#